data_AF-A0A2D9C9B5-F1
#
_entry.id   AF-A0A2D9C9B5-F1
#
_cell.length_a   1.000
_cell.length_b   1.000
_cell.length_c   1.000
_cell.angle_alpha   90.00
_cell.angle_beta   90.00
_cell.angle_gamma   90.00
#
_symmetry.space_group_name_H-M   'P 1'
#
loop_
_entity.id
_entity.type
_entity.pdbx_description
1 polymer ?
#
loop_
_entity_poly.entity_id
_entity_poly.type
_entity_poly.pdbx_seq_one_letter_code
_entity_poly.pdbx_strand_id
1 'polypeptide(L)'
;METTNPLIRKITIGDLKQGLTYQVGQKMLGGSLEITAIIQDERAWYKHQQVVYDVYIKMDGEEFSKPWKRFFSQPTAIEYNTSVLEEGYEVK
;
A
#
# COMPACT_ATOMS: atom_id res chain seq x y z
N MET A 1 -4.50 -7.41 -18.82
CA MET A 1 -4.82 -6.75 -17.54
C MET A 1 -3.70 -5.79 -17.26
N GLU A 2 -3.97 -4.48 -17.24
CA GLU A 2 -2.96 -3.51 -16.77
C GLU A 2 -2.67 -3.83 -15.31
N THR A 3 -1.46 -4.32 -15.04
CA THR A 3 -0.92 -4.42 -13.69
C THR A 3 -0.67 -3.02 -13.20
N THR A 4 -1.59 -2.46 -12.43
CA THR A 4 -1.30 -1.30 -11.60
C THR A 4 -0.09 -1.65 -10.76
N ASN A 5 1.04 -0.97 -10.97
CA ASN A 5 2.25 -1.18 -10.21
C ASN A 5 2.33 -0.09 -9.13
N PRO A 6 1.73 -0.28 -7.95
CA PRO A 6 1.66 0.76 -6.94
C PRO A 6 3.07 1.13 -6.45
N LEU A 7 3.29 2.44 -6.30
CA LEU A 7 4.58 2.99 -5.88
C LEU A 7 4.98 2.48 -4.49
N ILE A 8 4.03 2.31 -3.56
CA ILE A 8 4.26 1.69 -2.25
C ILE A 8 4.00 0.19 -2.38
N ARG A 9 5.03 -0.63 -2.13
CA ARG A 9 4.90 -2.10 -2.18
C ARG A 9 4.61 -2.72 -0.82
N LYS A 10 4.97 -2.06 0.28
CA LYS A 10 4.77 -2.57 1.64
C LYS A 10 4.77 -1.44 2.67
N ILE A 11 3.96 -1.61 3.71
CA ILE A 11 4.00 -0.79 4.92
C ILE A 11 4.08 -1.68 6.16
N THR A 12 4.75 -1.18 7.19
CA THR A 12 4.74 -1.76 8.54
C THR A 12 4.27 -0.68 9.51
N ILE A 13 3.12 -0.91 10.14
CA ILE A 13 2.51 -0.02 11.13
C ILE A 13 3.04 -0.37 12.52
N GLY A 14 3.60 0.62 13.21
CA GLY A 14 4.26 0.46 14.50
C GLY A 14 5.78 0.26 14.38
N ASP A 15 6.37 -0.37 15.39
CA ASP A 15 7.80 -0.72 15.40
C ASP A 15 8.12 -1.78 14.33
N LEU A 16 9.33 -1.76 13.77
CA LEU A 16 9.73 -2.67 12.70
C LEU A 16 9.80 -4.15 13.11
N LYS A 17 10.01 -4.48 14.38
CA LYS A 17 10.14 -5.86 14.87
C LYS A 17 8.79 -6.48 15.22
N GLN A 18 7.83 -5.67 15.70
CA GLN A 18 6.53 -6.17 16.18
C GLN A 18 5.32 -5.59 15.43
N GLY A 19 5.56 -4.71 14.47
CA GLY A 19 4.53 -3.99 13.75
C GLY A 19 3.73 -4.84 12.79
N LEU A 20 2.51 -4.39 12.50
CA LEU A 20 1.62 -5.04 11.55
C LEU A 20 2.07 -4.69 10.13
N THR A 21 2.36 -5.71 9.34
CA THR A 21 2.91 -5.55 8.00
C THR A 21 1.88 -5.92 6.93
N TYR A 22 1.80 -5.08 5.90
CA TYR A 22 0.96 -5.25 4.72
C TYR A 22 1.82 -5.11 3.47
N GLN A 23 1.81 -6.12 2.61
CA GLN A 23 2.57 -6.12 1.36
C GLN A 23 1.63 -6.35 0.17
N VAL A 24 1.81 -5.60 -0.91
CA VAL A 24 1.06 -5.80 -2.16
C VAL A 24 1.34 -7.20 -2.72
N GLY A 25 0.28 -7.89 -3.14
CA GLY A 25 0.29 -9.30 -3.56
C GLY A 25 0.26 -10.31 -2.41
N GLN A 26 0.29 -9.87 -1.15
CA GLN A 26 0.16 -10.76 -0.01
C GLN A 26 -1.24 -11.37 0.02
N LYS A 27 -1.28 -12.71 0.03
CA LYS A 27 -2.51 -13.48 0.24
C LYS A 27 -2.73 -13.73 1.73
N MET A 28 -3.98 -13.57 2.18
CA MET A 28 -4.41 -13.80 3.56
C MET A 28 -5.66 -14.68 3.59
N LEU A 29 -6.08 -15.11 4.78
CA LEU A 29 -7.31 -15.90 4.99
C LEU A 29 -7.38 -17.14 4.07
N GLY A 30 -6.28 -17.90 4.00
CA GLY A 30 -6.20 -19.10 3.17
C GLY A 30 -6.20 -18.83 1.66
N GLY A 31 -5.91 -17.59 1.24
CA GLY A 31 -5.88 -17.19 -0.17
C GLY A 31 -7.14 -16.49 -0.67
N SER A 32 -8.18 -16.38 0.17
CA SER A 32 -9.45 -15.73 -0.18
C SER A 32 -9.40 -14.20 -0.18
N LEU A 33 -8.30 -13.61 0.28
CA LEU A 33 -8.07 -12.17 0.34
C LEU A 33 -6.67 -11.87 -0.18
N GLU A 34 -6.56 -10.90 -1.09
CA GLU A 34 -5.28 -10.39 -1.59
C GLU A 34 -5.16 -8.89 -1.31
N ILE A 35 -4.01 -8.43 -0.84
CA ILE A 35 -3.69 -7.00 -0.75
C ILE A 35 -3.31 -6.50 -2.14
N THR A 36 -4.07 -5.57 -2.69
CA THR A 36 -3.91 -5.15 -4.09
C THR A 36 -3.24 -3.80 -4.25
N ALA A 37 -3.37 -2.90 -3.28
CA ALA A 37 -2.70 -1.61 -3.31
C ALA A 37 -2.53 -1.04 -1.89
N ILE A 38 -1.50 -0.21 -1.75
CA ILE A 38 -1.29 0.63 -0.57
C ILE A 38 -1.13 2.06 -1.08
N ILE A 39 -1.95 2.99 -0.58
CA ILE A 39 -2.00 4.36 -1.08
C ILE A 39 -1.87 5.32 0.10
N GLN A 40 -1.03 6.35 -0.06
CA GLN A 40 -1.02 7.48 0.86
C GLN A 40 -2.12 8.46 0.45
N ASP A 41 -3.03 8.80 1.35
CA ASP A 41 -4.06 9.81 1.11
C ASP A 41 -3.46 11.21 1.22
N GLU A 42 -2.97 11.73 0.10
CA GLU A 42 -2.39 13.07 0.03
C GLU A 42 -3.41 14.17 0.38
N ARG A 43 -4.70 13.95 0.15
CA ARG A 43 -5.73 14.96 0.47
C ARG A 43 -5.85 15.17 1.98
N ALA A 44 -5.70 14.11 2.77
CA ALA A 44 -5.65 14.19 4.22
C ALA A 44 -4.43 14.99 4.69
N TRP A 45 -3.28 14.83 4.03
CA TRP A 45 -2.09 15.65 4.30
C TRP A 45 -2.34 17.12 4.00
N TYR A 46 -2.83 17.46 2.80
CA TYR A 46 -3.03 18.86 2.42
C TYR A 46 -4.06 19.58 3.31
N LYS A 47 -5.17 18.93 3.64
CA LYS A 47 -6.26 19.56 4.41
C LYS A 47 -6.04 19.56 5.91
N HIS A 48 -5.45 18.50 6.44
CA HIS A 48 -5.41 18.23 7.88
C HIS A 48 -4.01 18.05 8.43
N GLN A 49 -2.96 18.11 7.58
CA GLN A 49 -1.57 17.82 7.97
C GLN A 49 -1.43 16.43 8.61
N GLN A 50 -2.23 15.47 8.13
CA GLN A 50 -2.27 14.10 8.64
C GLN A 50 -1.76 13.14 7.58
N VAL A 51 -0.75 12.34 7.96
CA VAL A 51 -0.28 11.23 7.15
C VAL A 51 -1.27 10.08 7.31
N VAL A 52 -1.86 9.65 6.20
CA VAL A 52 -2.87 8.59 6.18
C VAL A 52 -2.52 7.57 5.11
N TYR A 53 -2.59 6.28 5.47
CA TYR A 53 -2.39 5.17 4.53
C TYR A 53 -3.64 4.30 4.46
N ASP A 54 -4.02 3.96 3.23
CA ASP A 54 -5.09 3.04 2.92
C ASP A 54 -4.55 1.74 2.34
N VAL A 55 -5.03 0.62 2.87
CA VAL A 55 -4.76 -0.72 2.36
C VAL A 55 -6.00 -1.20 1.65
N TYR A 56 -5.84 -1.55 0.38
CA TYR A 56 -6.88 -2.11 -0.47
C TYR A 56 -6.75 -3.62 -0.55
N ILE A 57 -7.90 -4.28 -0.63
CA ILE A 57 -7.97 -5.72 -0.79
C ILE A 57 -8.88 -6.09 -1.95
N LYS A 58 -8.71 -7.31 -2.44
CA LYS A 58 -9.65 -8.00 -3.31
C LYS A 58 -9.97 -9.34 -2.69
N MET A 59 -11.26 -9.61 -2.50
CA MET A 59 -11.72 -10.93 -2.09
C MET A 59 -11.84 -11.85 -3.30
N ASP A 60 -11.74 -13.16 -3.09
CA ASP A 60 -12.01 -14.14 -4.14
C ASP A 60 -13.43 -13.98 -4.68
N GLY A 61 -13.57 -14.06 -6.00
CA GLY A 61 -14.83 -13.81 -6.72
C GLY A 61 -15.24 -12.33 -6.88
N GLU A 62 -14.56 -11.37 -6.24
CA GLU A 62 -14.81 -9.95 -6.50
C GLU A 62 -14.10 -9.49 -7.78
N GLU A 63 -14.69 -8.56 -8.53
CA GLU A 63 -14.07 -8.00 -9.73
C GLU A 63 -13.06 -6.89 -9.38
N PHE A 64 -13.44 -6.04 -8.42
CA PHE A 64 -12.73 -4.81 -8.07
C PHE A 64 -12.10 -4.87 -6.69
N SER A 65 -11.03 -4.08 -6.50
CA SER A 65 -10.44 -3.86 -5.18
C SER A 65 -11.25 -2.83 -4.38
N LYS A 66 -11.26 -2.97 -3.05
CA LYS A 66 -11.94 -2.06 -2.13
C LYS A 66 -11.04 -1.65 -0.95
N PRO A 67 -11.24 -0.45 -0.37
CA PRO A 67 -10.55 -0.06 0.85
C PRO A 67 -10.86 -1.04 1.99
N TRP A 68 -9.86 -1.44 2.76
CA TRP A 68 -10.03 -2.35 3.88
C TRP A 68 -9.60 -1.74 5.21
N LYS A 69 -8.39 -1.19 5.26
CA LYS A 69 -7.83 -0.59 6.47
C LYS A 69 -7.30 0.79 6.17
N ARG A 70 -7.49 1.68 7.13
CA ARG A 70 -6.98 3.06 7.11
C ARG A 70 -6.20 3.32 8.38
N PHE A 71 -5.00 3.85 8.24
CA PHE A 71 -4.10 4.16 9.36
C PHE A 71 -3.84 5.66 9.42
N PHE A 72 -4.02 6.26 10.60
CA PHE A 72 -3.88 7.70 10.82
C PHE A 72 -2.68 7.99 11.72
N SER A 73 -1.72 8.77 11.22
CA SER A 73 -0.60 9.32 11.98
C SER A 73 0.13 8.31 12.89
N GLN A 74 0.19 7.05 12.46
CA GLN A 74 0.93 6.00 13.15
C GLN A 74 2.39 6.03 12.68
N PRO A 75 3.36 5.73 13.56
CA PRO A 75 4.72 5.39 13.12
C PRO A 75 4.63 4.30 12.05
N THR A 76 5.13 4.60 10.85
CA THR A 76 4.96 3.72 9.69
C THR A 76 6.27 3.66 8.92
N ALA A 77 6.80 2.45 8.74
CA ALA A 77 7.86 2.20 7.78
C ALA A 77 7.26 1.89 6.40
N ILE A 78 7.87 2.44 5.34
CA ILE A 78 7.36 2.36 3.97
C ILE A 78 8.46 1.74 3.11
N GLU A 79 8.10 0.78 2.28
CA GLU A 79 8.97 0.26 1.22
C GLU A 79 8.34 0.58 -0.14
N TYR A 80 9.12 1.23 -0.99
CA TYR A 80 8.72 1.62 -2.34
C TYR A 80 9.11 0.56 -3.38
N ASN A 81 8.36 0.50 -4.47
CA ASN A 81 8.73 -0.24 -5.66
C ASN A 81 9.64 0.63 -6.55
N THR A 82 10.92 0.28 -6.63
CA THR A 82 11.91 1.02 -7.43
C THR A 82 11.92 0.61 -8.90
N SER A 83 11.35 -0.54 -9.26
CA SER A 83 11.25 -0.98 -10.66
C SER A 83 10.41 -0.03 -11.52
N VAL A 84 9.55 0.79 -10.90
CA VAL A 84 8.77 1.83 -11.58
C VAL A 84 9.63 3.02 -12.03
N LEU A 85 10.84 3.20 -11.47
CA LEU A 85 11.73 4.33 -11.78
C LEU A 85 12.75 4.03 -12.88
N GLU A 86 12.96 2.76 -13.23
CA GLU A 86 13.96 2.35 -14.22
C GLU A 86 13.56 2.71 -15.67
N GLU A 87 12.30 3.08 -15.94
CA GLU A 87 11.82 3.47 -17.28
C GLU A 87 12.02 4.96 -17.63
N GLY A 88 12.64 5.80 -16.78
CA GLY A 88 12.62 7.25 -17.03
C GLY A 88 13.73 8.16 -16.48
N TYR A 89 14.78 7.65 -15.84
CA TYR A 89 15.84 8.51 -15.29
C TYR A 89 17.23 8.19 -15.86
N GLU A 90 17.53 8.75 -17.04
CA GLU A 90 18.93 9.11 -17.36
C GLU A 90 19.28 10.37 -16.57
N VAL A 91 20.11 10.22 -15.54
CA VAL A 91 20.75 11.38 -14.89
C VAL A 91 21.81 11.90 -15.86
N LYS A 92 21.54 13.04 -16.49
CA LYS A 92 22.55 13.81 -17.23
C LYS A 92 23.47 14.59 -16.29
#